data_AF-A0A2N3ET51-F1
#
_entry.id   AF-A0A2N3ET51-F1
#
_cell.length_a   1.000
_cell.length_b   1.000
_cell.length_c   1.000
_cell.angle_alpha   90.00
_cell.angle_beta   90.00
_cell.angle_gamma   90.00
#
_symmetry.space_group_name_H-M   'P 1'
#
loop_
_entity.id
_entity.type
_entity.pdbx_description
1 polymer ?
#
loop_
_entity_poly.entity_id
_entity_poly.type
_entity_poly.pdbx_seq_one_letter_code
_entity_poly.pdbx_strand_id
1 'polypeptide(L)'
;MTSPSGSLAQSLFWPSGGGSGSASVQLSPEMPGREAALQVAPGPWALMRLVNVGKPRPSGSAVNIRLDVGGRYVAYNINTASSGNPFFLRELWDFRCPRGL
;
A
#
# COMPACT_ATOMS: atom_id res chain seq x y z
N MET A 1 -6.23 13.07 7.27
CA MET A 1 -5.27 12.56 6.26
C MET A 1 -4.16 13.58 6.15
N THR A 2 -3.01 13.30 6.76
CA THR A 2 -1.79 14.11 6.62
C THR A 2 -1.03 13.62 5.40
N SER A 3 -0.92 14.44 4.35
CA SER A 3 -0.03 14.14 3.24
C SER A 3 1.39 14.55 3.65
N PRO A 4 2.33 13.62 3.87
CA PRO A 4 3.67 13.98 4.28
C PRO A 4 4.41 14.69 3.13
N SER A 5 4.94 15.88 3.43
CA SER A 5 5.76 16.67 2.52
C SER A 5 7.23 16.29 2.72
N GLY A 6 7.67 15.15 2.17
CA GLY A 6 9.09 14.74 2.22
C GLY A 6 9.31 13.23 2.27
N SER A 7 10.58 12.79 2.30
CA SER A 7 11.00 11.38 2.37
C SER A 7 11.09 10.82 3.80
N LEU A 8 10.48 11.51 4.78
CA LEU A 8 10.49 11.08 6.17
C LEU A 8 9.62 9.84 6.37
N ALA A 9 10.12 8.89 7.17
CA ALA A 9 9.37 7.71 7.53
C ALA A 9 8.08 8.11 8.28
N GLN A 10 6.99 7.39 8.00
CA GLN A 10 5.69 7.56 8.66
C GLN A 10 5.24 6.21 9.19
N SER A 11 4.76 6.19 10.43
CA SER A 11 4.16 5.01 11.04
C SER A 11 2.67 4.99 10.77
N LEU A 12 2.15 3.83 10.38
CA LEU A 12 0.73 3.60 10.17
C LEU A 12 0.33 2.31 10.88
N PHE A 13 -0.89 2.31 11.43
CA PHE A 13 -1.49 1.11 12.01
C PHE A 13 -2.38 0.45 10.97
N TRP A 14 -2.07 -0.80 10.64
CA TRP A 14 -2.87 -1.63 9.74
C TRP A 14 -2.88 -3.08 10.27
N PRO A 15 -4.02 -3.79 10.21
CA PRO A 15 -5.32 -3.34 9.73
C PRO A 15 -6.00 -2.37 10.70
N SER A 16 -6.57 -1.28 10.18
CA SER A 16 -7.48 -0.43 10.95
C SER A 16 -8.77 -1.21 11.13
N GLY A 17 -9.19 -1.54 12.34
CA GLY A 17 -10.30 -2.46 12.65
C GLY A 17 -11.70 -2.10 12.11
N GLY A 18 -11.83 -1.14 11.20
CA GLY A 18 -13.06 -0.82 10.46
C GLY A 18 -13.03 -1.40 9.04
N GLY A 19 -14.16 -1.97 8.59
CA GLY A 19 -14.32 -2.55 7.25
C GLY A 19 -14.24 -1.55 6.08
N SER A 20 -14.04 -0.26 6.35
CA SER A 20 -14.04 0.83 5.36
C SER A 20 -12.65 1.42 5.10
N GLY A 21 -11.60 0.58 5.07
CA GLY A 21 -10.25 1.03 4.72
C GLY A 21 -10.15 1.52 3.26
N SER A 22 -9.30 2.50 3.00
CA SER A 22 -8.95 2.93 1.64
C SER A 22 -7.45 3.17 1.53
N ALA A 23 -6.90 3.05 0.33
CA ALA A 23 -5.50 3.32 0.05
C ALA A 23 -5.37 3.90 -1.36
N SER A 24 -4.62 4.99 -1.48
CA SER A 24 -4.35 5.65 -2.75
C SER A 24 -3.03 6.39 -2.70
N VAL A 25 -2.47 6.68 -3.86
CA VAL A 25 -1.32 7.57 -4.03
C VAL A 25 -1.71 8.69 -4.96
N GLN A 26 -1.37 9.92 -4.60
CA GLN A 26 -1.62 11.12 -5.40
C GLN A 26 -0.28 11.85 -5.60
N LEU A 27 -0.01 12.22 -6.84
CA LEU A 27 1.21 12.90 -7.26
C LEU A 27 0.93 14.35 -7.58
N SER A 28 1.50 15.24 -6.78
CA SER A 28 1.45 16.69 -6.99
C SER A 28 2.77 17.20 -7.61
N PRO A 29 2.71 18.16 -8.57
CA PRO A 29 1.50 18.68 -9.21
C PRO A 29 0.89 17.68 -10.21
N GLU A 30 -0.40 17.83 -10.47
CA GLU A 30 -1.07 17.14 -11.58
C GLU A 30 -0.57 17.71 -12.92
N MET A 31 -0.45 16.85 -13.93
CA MET A 31 -0.01 17.26 -15.27
C MET A 31 -1.14 17.03 -16.28
N PRO A 32 -1.41 17.98 -17.19
CA PRO A 32 -2.43 17.80 -18.22
C PRO A 32 -2.19 16.53 -19.05
N GLY A 33 -3.25 15.75 -19.28
CA GLY A 33 -3.19 14.51 -20.06
C GLY A 33 -2.50 13.34 -19.36
N ARG A 34 -2.16 13.45 -18.07
CA ARG A 34 -1.52 12.38 -17.30
C ARG A 34 -2.33 12.05 -16.05
N GLU A 35 -2.52 10.76 -15.77
CA GLU A 35 -3.04 10.30 -14.49
C GLU A 35 -2.12 10.72 -13.34
N ALA A 36 -2.70 11.32 -12.30
CA ALA A 36 -1.97 11.80 -11.12
C ALA A 36 -2.29 11.01 -9.86
N ALA A 37 -3.24 10.07 -9.92
CA ALA A 37 -3.63 9.25 -8.79
C ALA A 37 -3.65 7.76 -9.13
N LEU A 38 -3.29 6.93 -8.17
CA LEU A 38 -3.50 5.49 -8.19
C LEU A 38 -4.44 5.14 -7.05
N GLN A 39 -5.55 4.49 -7.37
CA GLN A 39 -6.55 4.06 -6.40
C GLN A 39 -6.76 2.55 -6.51
N VAL A 40 -6.98 1.90 -5.36
CA VAL A 40 -7.35 0.49 -5.30
C VAL A 40 -8.72 0.30 -4.67
N ALA A 41 -9.33 -0.86 -4.90
CA ALA A 41 -10.62 -1.19 -4.32
C ALA A 41 -10.60 -0.99 -2.78
N PRO A 42 -11.62 -0.33 -2.21
CA PRO A 42 -11.70 -0.09 -0.78
C PRO A 42 -11.96 -1.38 0.01
N GLY A 43 -11.92 -1.27 1.33
CA GLY A 43 -12.07 -2.35 2.29
C GLY A 43 -10.86 -2.48 3.23
N PRO A 44 -10.92 -3.38 4.22
CA PRO A 44 -9.86 -3.54 5.23
C PRO A 44 -8.50 -3.93 4.61
N TRP A 45 -8.51 -4.49 3.39
CA TRP A 45 -7.34 -4.94 2.64
C TRP A 45 -6.83 -3.93 1.59
N ALA A 46 -7.36 -2.70 1.56
CA ALA A 46 -6.97 -1.71 0.55
C ALA A 46 -5.45 -1.44 0.55
N LEU A 47 -4.81 -1.32 1.72
CA LEU A 47 -3.37 -1.10 1.80
C LEU A 47 -2.57 -2.26 1.17
N MET A 48 -2.94 -3.50 1.46
CA MET A 48 -2.26 -4.68 0.93
C MET A 48 -2.39 -4.75 -0.61
N ARG A 49 -3.57 -4.41 -1.15
CA ARG A 49 -3.77 -4.30 -2.60
C ARG A 49 -2.88 -3.22 -3.22
N LEU A 50 -2.76 -2.06 -2.58
CA LEU A 50 -1.88 -0.99 -3.05
C LEU A 50 -0.42 -1.44 -3.08
N VAL A 51 0.06 -2.07 -2.00
CA VAL A 51 1.41 -2.65 -1.92
C VAL A 51 1.62 -3.68 -3.04
N ASN A 52 0.63 -4.53 -3.31
CA ASN A 52 0.69 -5.54 -4.38
C ASN A 52 0.78 -4.92 -5.79
N VAL A 53 0.01 -3.88 -6.08
CA VAL A 53 0.14 -3.12 -7.35
C VAL A 53 1.58 -2.64 -7.53
N GLY A 54 2.24 -2.26 -6.44
CA GLY A 54 3.64 -1.85 -6.42
C GLY A 54 4.69 -2.96 -6.55
N LYS A 55 4.26 -4.21 -6.77
CA LYS A 55 5.11 -5.41 -6.96
C LYS A 55 6.19 -5.54 -5.88
N PRO A 56 5.82 -5.90 -4.65
CA PRO A 56 6.71 -5.85 -3.50
C PRO A 56 7.93 -6.74 -3.66
N ARG A 57 9.10 -6.16 -3.35
CA ARG A 57 10.40 -6.84 -3.38
C ARG A 57 11.01 -6.83 -1.98
N PRO A 58 11.35 -8.00 -1.41
CA PRO A 58 12.08 -8.07 -0.15
C PRO A 58 13.44 -7.36 -0.24
N SER A 59 13.80 -6.67 0.84
CA SER A 59 15.07 -5.96 0.98
C SER A 59 15.47 -5.92 2.47
N GLY A 60 16.14 -6.97 2.94
CA GLY A 60 16.45 -7.12 4.37
C GLY A 60 15.17 -7.27 5.19
N SER A 61 15.00 -6.40 6.20
CA SER A 61 13.76 -6.31 7.01
C SER A 61 12.65 -5.48 6.35
N ALA A 62 12.92 -4.84 5.21
CA ALA A 62 11.99 -3.97 4.53
C ALA A 62 11.40 -4.61 3.26
N VAL A 63 10.32 -4.01 2.77
CA VAL A 63 9.75 -4.24 1.44
C VAL A 63 9.91 -2.98 0.61
N ASN A 64 10.49 -3.11 -0.57
CA ASN A 64 10.50 -2.05 -1.57
C ASN A 64 9.32 -2.24 -2.51
N ILE A 65 8.55 -1.17 -2.74
CA ILE A 65 7.51 -1.12 -3.77
C ILE A 65 7.74 0.03 -4.72
N ARG A 66 7.28 -0.11 -5.96
CA ARG A 66 7.28 0.96 -6.97
C ARG A 66 5.89 1.08 -7.57
N LEU A 67 5.28 2.25 -7.41
CA LEU A 67 3.96 2.57 -7.94
C LEU A 67 4.12 3.48 -9.15
N ASP A 68 3.76 2.99 -10.34
CA ASP A 68 3.74 3.78 -11.56
C ASP A 68 2.38 4.51 -11.69
N VAL A 69 2.40 5.83 -11.87
CA VAL A 69 1.21 6.69 -11.92
C VAL A 69 1.35 7.63 -13.11
N GLY A 70 0.58 7.35 -14.16
CA GLY A 70 0.61 8.09 -15.41
C GLY A 70 1.98 8.10 -16.11
N GLY A 71 2.91 7.19 -15.79
CA GLY A 71 4.29 7.15 -16.30
C GLY A 71 5.32 7.93 -15.46
N ARG A 72 4.90 8.48 -14.31
CA ARG A 72 5.80 8.81 -13.20
C ARG A 72 5.83 7.62 -12.27
N TYR A 73 6.75 7.61 -11.32
CA TYR A 73 6.72 6.60 -10.27
C TYR A 73 7.05 7.17 -8.90
N VAL A 74 6.55 6.48 -7.88
CA VAL A 74 6.96 6.66 -6.49
C VAL A 74 7.50 5.34 -5.99
N ALA A 75 8.66 5.39 -5.33
CA ALA A 75 9.22 4.25 -4.63
C ALA A 75 9.03 4.43 -3.13
N TYR A 76 8.57 3.37 -2.45
CA TYR A 76 8.46 3.34 -1.00
C TYR A 76 9.28 2.19 -0.43
N ASN A 77 9.92 2.45 0.71
CA ASN A 77 10.51 1.45 1.57
C ASN A 77 9.59 1.27 2.79
N ILE A 78 9.03 0.08 2.95
CA ILE A 78 8.06 -0.25 4.01
C ILE A 78 8.75 -1.16 5.01
N ASN A 79 8.84 -0.70 6.26
CA ASN A 79 9.34 -1.48 7.38
C ASN A 79 8.15 -1.96 8.22
N THR A 80 8.18 -3.21 8.65
CA THR A 80 7.16 -3.81 9.53
C THR A 80 7.78 -4.05 10.89
N ALA A 81 7.09 -3.67 11.96
CA ALA A 81 7.57 -3.85 13.34
C ALA A 81 7.54 -5.33 13.80
N SER A 82 6.96 -6.23 13.01
CA SER A 82 6.89 -7.67 13.28
C SER A 82 8.11 -8.41 12.72
N SER A 83 8.54 -9.46 13.43
CA SER A 83 9.63 -10.36 13.02
C SER A 83 9.37 -11.07 11.69
N GLY A 84 8.10 -11.26 11.33
CA GLY A 84 7.66 -11.69 10.01
C GLY A 84 6.96 -10.55 9.28
N ASN A 85 7.44 -10.18 8.10
CA ASN A 85 6.79 -9.18 7.27
C ASN A 85 5.50 -9.77 6.66
N PRO A 86 4.30 -9.24 7.01
CA PRO A 86 3.02 -9.80 6.59
C PRO A 86 2.82 -9.76 5.07
N PHE A 87 3.57 -8.93 4.33
CA PHE A 87 3.46 -8.88 2.87
C PHE A 87 4.02 -10.13 2.17
N PHE A 88 4.72 -11.03 2.88
CA PHE A 88 5.26 -12.27 2.33
C PHE A 88 4.48 -13.54 2.73
N LEU A 89 3.52 -13.45 3.64
CA LEU A 89 2.75 -14.62 4.08
C LEU A 89 1.70 -14.95 3.04
N ARG A 90 1.86 -16.08 2.36
CA ARG A 90 0.97 -16.56 1.29
C ARG A 90 -0.48 -16.70 1.77
N GLU A 91 -0.66 -16.98 3.05
CA GLU A 91 -1.93 -17.17 3.74
C GLU A 91 -2.78 -15.89 3.77
N LEU A 92 -2.15 -14.70 3.78
CA LEU A 92 -2.86 -13.42 3.68
C LEU A 92 -3.39 -13.15 2.26
N TRP A 93 -2.91 -13.87 1.24
CA TRP A 93 -3.35 -13.74 -0.14
C TRP A 93 -4.57 -14.60 -0.46
N ASP A 94 -4.72 -15.73 0.23
CA ASP A 94 -5.83 -16.67 0.04
C ASP A 94 -6.99 -16.44 1.03
N PHE A 95 -6.93 -15.37 1.85
CA PHE A 95 -8.00 -15.08 2.80
C PHE A 95 -9.29 -14.73 2.07
N ARG A 96 -10.22 -15.70 2.04
CA ARG A 96 -11.60 -15.50 1.63
C ARG A 96 -12.45 -15.31 2.87
N CYS A 97 -13.42 -14.40 2.80
CA CYS A 97 -14.40 -14.24 3.89
C CYS A 97 -14.89 -15.64 4.31
N PRO A 98 -14.82 -16.00 5.60
CA PRO A 98 -15.36 -17.26 6.07
C PRO A 98 -16.82 -17.31 5.65
N ARG A 99 -17.17 -18.27 4.78
CA ARG A 99 -18.57 -18.50 4.42
C ARG A 99 -19.22 -19.19 5.61
N GLY A 100 -19.93 -18.42 6.41
CA GLY A 100 -20.90 -18.91 7.39
C GLY A 100 -20.45 -18.76 8.84
N LEU A 101 -21.08 -17.80 9.52
CA LEU A 101 -21.82 -18.08 10.74
C LEU A 101 -23.27 -17.62 10.50
#